data_AF-A0A961T6A9-F1
#
_entry.id   AF-A0A961T6A9-F1
#
_cell.length_a   1.000
_cell.length_b   1.000
_cell.length_c   1.000
_cell.angle_alpha   90.00
_cell.angle_beta   90.00
_cell.angle_gamma   90.00
#
_symmetry.space_group_name_H-M   'P 1'
#
loop_
_entity.id
_entity.type
_entity.pdbx_description
1 polymer ?
#
loop_
_entity_poly.entity_id
_entity_poly.type
_entity_poly.pdbx_seq_one_letter_code
_entity_poly.pdbx_strand_id
1 'polypeptide(L)'
;GHLITVNVRIRGIDAPEIKSRCAAERAAAARSRDALQMMIGTGTVGMTNIGGGKYYGRVLADVTAPDGSAVAEVMTSNAFARPYAGGKRAAYCG
;
A
#
# COMPACT_ATOMS: atom_id res chain seq x y z
N GLY A 1 9.45 29.04 -1.46
CA GLY A 1 8.63 27.94 -0.93
C GLY A 1 9.48 26.69 -0.90
N HIS A 2 9.31 25.83 0.10
CA HIS A 2 10.02 24.55 0.18
C HIS A 2 9.10 23.44 -0.34
N LEU A 3 9.64 22.58 -1.21
CA LEU A 3 8.96 21.36 -1.63
C LEU A 3 9.38 20.23 -0.69
N ILE A 4 8.40 19.51 -0.14
CA ILE A 4 8.64 18.35 0.72
C ILE A 4 8.01 17.14 0.05
N THR A 5 8.78 16.07 -0.09
CA THR A 5 8.28 14.77 -0.55
C THR A 5 8.17 13.83 0.65
N VAL A 6 6.99 13.25 0.85
CA VAL A 6 6.72 12.27 1.91
C VAL A 6 6.17 11.00 1.31
N ASN A 7 6.64 9.85 1.82
CA ASN A 7 6.08 8.57 1.44
C ASN A 7 4.77 8.32 2.20
N VAL A 8 3.77 7.79 1.50
CA VAL A 8 2.47 7.43 2.06
C VAL A 8 2.36 5.92 2.16
N ARG A 9 1.97 5.40 3.32
CA ARG A 9 1.56 4.01 3.50
C ARG A 9 0.04 3.95 3.49
N ILE A 10 -0.51 3.05 2.68
CA ILE A 10 -1.94 2.76 2.66
C ILE A 10 -2.30 2.06 3.98
N ARG A 11 -3.27 2.60 4.69
CA ARG A 11 -3.77 2.06 5.95
C ARG A 11 -4.54 0.76 5.73
N GLY A 12 -4.53 -0.11 6.74
CA GLY A 12 -5.36 -1.31 6.77
C GLY A 12 -4.86 -2.48 5.93
N ILE A 13 -3.74 -2.33 5.21
CA ILE A 13 -3.21 -3.38 4.34
C ILE A 13 -1.75 -3.73 4.61
N ASP A 14 -1.42 -4.95 4.23
CA ASP A 14 -0.09 -5.49 4.23
C ASP A 14 0.24 -6.07 2.87
N ALA A 15 1.25 -5.56 2.17
CA ALA A 15 1.62 -6.01 0.82
C ALA A 15 2.90 -6.88 0.84
N PRO A 16 3.03 -7.84 -0.09
CA PRO A 16 4.24 -8.68 -0.21
C PRO A 16 5.50 -7.85 -0.50
N GLU A 17 6.66 -8.33 -0.03
CA GLU A 17 7.91 -7.57 -0.11
C GLU A 17 8.63 -7.77 -1.46
N ILE A 18 8.90 -6.66 -2.17
CA ILE A 18 9.59 -6.66 -3.47
C ILE A 18 11.01 -7.22 -3.35
N LYS A 19 11.67 -6.99 -2.21
CA LYS A 19 13.04 -7.45 -1.95
C LYS A 19 13.09 -8.78 -1.17
N SER A 20 12.00 -9.56 -1.18
CA SER A 20 11.98 -10.86 -0.51
C SER A 20 13.00 -11.83 -1.08
N ARG A 21 13.56 -12.70 -0.23
CA ARG A 21 14.39 -13.83 -0.67
C ARG A 21 13.56 -14.91 -1.37
N CYS A 22 12.26 -14.96 -1.11
CA CYS A 22 11.34 -15.92 -1.68
C CYS A 22 10.85 -15.47 -3.06
N ALA A 23 11.03 -16.32 -4.08
CA ALA A 23 10.63 -16.00 -5.45
C ALA A 23 9.11 -15.81 -5.60
N ALA A 24 8.32 -16.63 -4.90
CA ALA A 24 6.86 -16.52 -4.92
C ALA A 24 6.36 -15.19 -4.31
N GLU A 25 6.96 -14.76 -3.19
CA GLU A 25 6.63 -13.47 -2.58
C GLU A 25 7.03 -12.31 -3.50
N ARG A 26 8.21 -12.36 -4.14
CA ARG A 26 8.61 -11.32 -5.11
C ARG A 26 7.64 -11.24 -6.30
N ALA A 27 7.18 -12.37 -6.81
CA ALA A 27 6.19 -12.40 -7.89
C ALA A 27 4.84 -11.80 -7.44
N ALA A 28 4.41 -12.10 -6.21
CA ALA A 28 3.22 -11.48 -5.62
C ALA A 28 3.41 -9.97 -5.39
N ALA A 29 4.60 -9.54 -4.97
CA ALA A 29 4.96 -8.13 -4.78
C ALA A 29 4.93 -7.34 -6.09
N ALA A 30 5.41 -7.93 -7.19
CA ALA A 30 5.30 -7.33 -8.52
C ALA A 30 3.83 -7.14 -8.94
N ARG A 31 2.99 -8.18 -8.79
CA ARG A 31 1.55 -8.07 -9.08
C ARG A 31 0.86 -7.02 -8.22
N SER A 32 1.19 -6.96 -6.94
CA SER A 32 0.66 -5.98 -5.99
C SER A 32 1.02 -4.55 -6.40
N ARG A 33 2.29 -4.31 -6.76
CA ARG A 33 2.77 -3.01 -7.26
C ARG A 33 2.05 -2.61 -8.54
N ASP A 34 1.97 -3.52 -9.50
CA ASP A 34 1.40 -3.22 -10.82
C ASP A 34 -0.11 -2.94 -10.71
N ALA A 35 -0.82 -3.69 -9.85
CA ALA A 35 -2.22 -3.42 -9.53
C ALA A 35 -2.41 -2.03 -8.91
N LEU A 36 -1.58 -1.66 -7.93
CA LEU A 36 -1.63 -0.32 -7.34
C LEU A 36 -1.39 0.78 -8.38
N GLN A 37 -0.39 0.59 -9.24
CA GLN A 37 -0.06 1.54 -10.31
C GLN A 37 -1.22 1.70 -11.30
N MET A 38 -1.91 0.60 -11.66
CA MET A 38 -3.08 0.67 -12.55
C MET A 38 -4.25 1.44 -11.93
N MET A 39 -4.45 1.34 -10.62
CA MET A 39 -5.53 2.06 -9.93
C MET A 39 -5.25 3.56 -9.82
N ILE A 40 -4.04 3.95 -9.42
CA ILE A 40 -3.72 5.38 -9.16
C ILE A 40 -3.30 6.12 -10.43
N GLY A 41 -2.72 5.40 -11.39
CA GLY A 41 -2.25 5.94 -12.67
C GLY A 41 -1.40 7.20 -12.50
N THR A 42 -1.66 8.20 -13.35
CA THR A 42 -1.13 9.57 -13.23
C THR A 42 -2.16 10.54 -12.65
N GLY A 43 -3.25 10.01 -12.06
CA GLY A 43 -4.36 10.81 -11.56
C GLY A 43 -4.13 11.33 -10.14
N THR A 44 -4.95 12.28 -9.73
CA THR A 44 -4.97 12.77 -8.34
C THR A 44 -5.63 11.73 -7.45
N VAL A 45 -4.95 11.35 -6.37
CA VAL A 45 -5.51 10.47 -5.34
C VAL A 45 -6.09 11.28 -4.19
N GLY A 46 -7.15 10.77 -3.57
CA GLY A 46 -7.67 11.27 -2.31
C GLY A 46 -6.91 10.68 -1.12
N MET A 47 -6.69 11.48 -0.08
CA MET A 47 -6.11 11.01 1.18
C MET A 47 -6.90 11.53 2.38
N THR A 48 -7.33 10.63 3.26
CA THR A 48 -8.02 10.96 4.51
C THR A 48 -7.37 10.20 5.68
N ASN A 49 -7.78 10.53 6.91
CA ASN A 49 -7.28 9.87 8.12
C ASN A 49 -5.73 9.84 8.18
N ILE A 50 -5.11 10.97 7.86
CA ILE A 50 -3.66 11.09 7.74
C ILE A 50 -3.06 11.13 9.14
N GLY A 51 -2.22 10.15 9.44
CA GLY A 51 -1.48 10.07 10.70
C GLY A 51 0.02 9.91 10.47
N GLY A 52 0.81 10.23 11.48
CA GLY A 52 2.25 9.96 11.46
C GLY A 52 2.51 8.44 11.42
N GLY A 53 3.36 8.01 10.48
CA GLY A 53 3.94 6.68 10.55
C GLY A 53 4.93 6.57 11.71
N LYS A 54 5.35 5.34 12.03
CA LYS A 54 6.40 5.11 13.03
C LYS A 54 7.66 5.91 12.63
N TYR A 55 8.14 6.77 13.53
CA TYR A 55 9.33 7.61 13.35
C TYR A 55 9.22 8.72 12.28
N TYR A 56 8.01 9.17 11.92
CA TYR A 56 7.74 10.36 11.10
C TYR A 56 8.36 10.42 9.68
N GLY A 57 9.08 9.40 9.22
CA GLY A 57 9.63 9.34 7.85
C GLY A 57 8.58 9.04 6.77
N ARG A 58 7.34 8.69 7.17
CA ARG A 58 6.21 8.39 6.29
C ARG A 58 4.91 8.78 6.98
N VAL A 59 3.85 8.99 6.21
CA VAL A 59 2.48 9.11 6.72
C VAL A 59 1.69 7.82 6.47
N LEU A 60 0.70 7.56 7.30
CA LEU A 60 -0.28 6.49 7.15
C LEU A 60 -1.64 7.12 6.83
N ALA A 61 -2.29 6.72 5.75
CA ALA A 61 -3.53 7.34 5.30
C ALA A 61 -4.47 6.31 4.66
N ASP A 62 -5.76 6.62 4.71
CA ASP A 62 -6.74 6.01 3.83
C ASP A 62 -6.60 6.68 2.45
N VAL A 63 -6.57 5.88 1.39
CA VAL A 63 -6.29 6.35 0.03
C VAL A 63 -7.44 5.98 -0.90
N THR A 64 -7.90 6.96 -1.66
CA THR A 64 -8.93 6.82 -2.68
C THR A 64 -8.31 7.03 -4.06
N ALA A 65 -8.59 6.12 -4.98
CA ALA A 65 -8.15 6.21 -6.37
C ALA A 65 -8.90 7.33 -7.13
N PRO A 66 -8.44 7.76 -8.31
CA PRO A 66 -9.07 8.84 -9.07
C PRO A 66 -10.53 8.58 -9.45
N ASP A 67 -10.93 7.31 -9.55
CA ASP A 67 -12.30 6.87 -9.83
C ASP A 67 -13.21 6.84 -8.59
N GLY A 68 -12.69 7.19 -7.41
CA GLY A 68 -13.42 7.16 -6.14
C GLY A 68 -13.30 5.82 -5.39
N SER A 69 -12.63 4.81 -5.94
CA SER A 69 -12.48 3.50 -5.32
C SER A 69 -11.54 3.54 -4.10
N ALA A 70 -11.90 2.84 -3.02
CA ALA A 70 -11.04 2.69 -1.85
C ALA A 70 -9.88 1.72 -2.16
N VAL A 71 -8.65 2.23 -2.20
CA VAL A 71 -7.48 1.44 -2.64
C VAL A 71 -7.25 0.22 -1.74
N ALA A 72 -7.41 0.38 -0.43
CA ALA A 72 -7.24 -0.72 0.52
C ALA A 72 -8.21 -1.89 0.26
N GLU A 73 -9.46 -1.58 -0.08
CA GLU A 73 -10.51 -2.56 -0.35
C GLU A 73 -10.25 -3.32 -1.65
N VAL A 74 -9.90 -2.60 -2.72
CA VAL A 74 -9.59 -3.22 -4.02
C VAL A 74 -8.35 -4.12 -3.90
N MET A 75 -7.31 -3.68 -3.20
CA MET A 75 -6.07 -4.46 -3.01
C MET A 75 -6.31 -5.76 -2.25
N THR A 76 -7.17 -5.72 -1.23
CA THR A 76 -7.45 -6.88 -0.39
C THR A 76 -8.43 -7.85 -1.04
N SER A 77 -9.49 -7.32 -1.67
CA SER A 77 -10.49 -8.13 -2.39
C SER A 77 -9.90 -8.91 -3.57
N ASN A 78 -8.87 -8.38 -4.21
CA ASN A 78 -8.18 -9.04 -5.34
C ASN A 78 -6.93 -9.81 -4.92
N ALA A 79 -6.71 -10.03 -3.62
CA ALA A 79 -5.55 -10.74 -3.07
C ALA A 79 -4.18 -10.14 -3.46
N PHE A 80 -4.12 -8.86 -3.78
CA PHE A 80 -2.87 -8.11 -3.99
C PHE A 80 -2.22 -7.68 -2.67
N ALA A 81 -2.99 -7.61 -1.59
CA ALA A 81 -2.54 -7.37 -0.24
C ALA A 81 -3.43 -8.14 0.76
N ARG A 82 -2.97 -8.27 2.00
CA ARG A 82 -3.74 -8.84 3.11
C ARG A 82 -4.30 -7.72 4.00
N PRO A 83 -5.50 -7.89 4.59
CA PRO A 83 -5.97 -7.01 5.64
C PRO A 83 -5.00 -6.99 6.83
N TYR A 84 -4.80 -5.82 7.43
CA TYR A 84 -3.84 -5.65 8.52
C TYR A 84 -4.26 -4.57 9.51
N ALA A 85 -4.55 -5.01 10.74
CA ALA A 85 -4.96 -4.17 11.85
C ALA A 85 -3.81 -3.83 12.83
N GLY A 86 -2.56 -4.17 12.49
CA GLY A 86 -1.41 -4.05 13.39
C GLY A 86 -0.90 -5.41 13.89
N GLY A 87 0.20 -5.38 14.66
CA GLY A 87 0.83 -6.58 15.21
C GLY A 87 1.92 -7.20 14.34
N LYS A 88 2.09 -8.52 14.43
CA LYS A 88 3.10 -9.25 13.66
C LYS A 88 2.55 -9.57 12.26
N ARG A 89 3.27 -9.17 11.22
CA ARG A 89 2.94 -9.51 9.84
C ARG A 89 3.09 -11.02 9.64
N ALA A 90 2.10 -11.65 8.99
CA ALA A 90 2.22 -13.03 8.55
C ALA A 90 3.20 -13.11 7.37
N ALA A 91 4.02 -14.15 7.33
CA ALA A 91 4.92 -14.37 6.22
C ALA A 91 4.11 -14.60 4.92
N TYR A 92 4.61 -14.06 3.81
CA TYR A 92 4.08 -14.32 2.47
C TYR A 92 4.69 -15.58 1.84
N CYS A 93 5.74 -16.13 2.48
CA CYS A 93 6.41 -17.35 2.09
C CYS A 93 6.48 -18.27 3.32
N GLY A 94 6.36 -19.58 3.08
CA GLY A 94 6.43 -20.62 4.11
C GLY A 94 7.85 -20.89 4.56
#